data_AF-A0A511AEP0-F1
#
_entry.id   AF-A0A511AEP0-F1
#
_cell.length_a   1.000
_cell.length_b   1.000
_cell.length_c   1.000
_cell.angle_alpha   90.00
_cell.angle_beta   90.00
_cell.angle_gamma   90.00
#
_symmetry.space_group_name_H-M   'P 1'
#
loop_
_entity.id
_entity.type
_entity.pdbx_description
1 polymer ?
#
loop_
_entity_poly.entity_id
_entity_poly.type
_entity_poly.pdbx_seq_one_letter_code
_entity_poly.pdbx_strand_id
1 'polypeptide(L)'
;MRAQSIVVYTLVCLVVLLAFAIVAGGIALSLFFQKDAPGDQLRYPITWGHAEDPGAPDGSFIELAEDGSAHVVDVTVGEIRIVDVDRVERPCVSTKSGSFTGAATWEIDENGALRVHSEDGSAVLTPWAARFTGDSDWSSVRELFCDAEYADYGARPERR
;
A
#
# COMPACT_ATOMS: atom_id res chain seq x y z
N MET A 1 -58.69 10.70 -5.97
CA MET A 1 -57.46 10.12 -6.57
C MET A 1 -56.21 11.01 -6.48
N ARG A 2 -56.27 12.32 -6.14
CA ARG A 2 -55.07 13.18 -6.03
C ARG A 2 -54.26 13.02 -4.73
N ALA A 3 -54.90 12.63 -3.61
CA ALA A 3 -54.23 12.54 -2.31
C ALA A 3 -53.29 11.33 -2.17
N GLN A 4 -53.61 10.19 -2.78
CA GLN A 4 -52.77 8.99 -2.74
C GLN A 4 -51.45 9.18 -3.51
N SER A 5 -51.46 9.90 -4.62
CA SER A 5 -50.25 10.16 -5.41
C SER A 5 -49.26 11.03 -4.64
N ILE A 6 -49.73 12.05 -3.91
CA ILE A 6 -48.86 12.97 -3.13
C ILE A 6 -48.13 12.21 -2.02
N VAL A 7 -48.81 11.33 -1.28
CA VAL A 7 -48.21 10.55 -0.18
C VAL A 7 -47.12 9.61 -0.71
N VAL A 8 -47.33 9.00 -1.88
CA VAL A 8 -46.35 8.10 -2.50
C VAL A 8 -45.10 8.88 -2.96
N TYR A 9 -45.26 10.05 -3.57
CA TYR A 9 -44.11 10.87 -3.99
C TYR A 9 -43.27 11.36 -2.80
N THR A 10 -43.91 11.79 -1.72
CA THR A 10 -43.18 12.25 -0.52
C THR A 10 -42.38 11.11 0.13
N LEU A 11 -42.94 9.90 0.16
CA LEU A 11 -42.30 8.74 0.77
C LEU A 11 -41.12 8.22 -0.07
N VAL A 12 -41.25 8.21 -1.40
CA VAL A 12 -40.15 7.88 -2.32
C VAL A 12 -39.01 8.90 -2.20
N CYS A 13 -39.35 10.20 -2.15
CA CYS A 13 -38.34 11.26 -2.02
C CYS A 13 -37.56 11.15 -0.70
N LEU A 14 -38.24 10.83 0.40
CA LEU A 14 -37.61 10.60 1.70
C LEU A 14 -36.63 9.42 1.64
N VAL A 15 -37.02 8.30 1.03
CA VAL A 15 -36.15 7.10 0.92
C VAL A 15 -34.91 7.39 0.06
N VAL A 16 -35.06 8.12 -1.05
CA VAL A 16 -33.93 8.49 -1.92
C VAL A 16 -32.97 9.43 -1.19
N LEU A 17 -33.46 10.42 -0.45
CA LEU A 17 -32.63 11.32 0.33
C LEU A 17 -31.89 10.59 1.45
N LEU A 18 -32.54 9.62 2.11
CA LEU A 18 -31.93 8.82 3.16
C LEU A 18 -30.84 7.90 2.60
N ALA A 19 -31.10 7.26 1.45
CA ALA A 19 -30.10 6.46 0.74
C ALA A 19 -28.89 7.30 0.32
N PHE A 20 -29.13 8.51 -0.20
CA PHE A 20 -28.05 9.43 -0.58
C PHE A 20 -27.22 9.87 0.63
N ALA A 21 -27.86 10.17 1.77
CA ALA A 21 -27.17 10.54 2.99
C ALA A 21 -26.32 9.38 3.56
N ILE A 22 -26.79 8.15 3.46
CA ILE A 22 -26.01 6.96 3.87
C ILE A 22 -24.80 6.76 2.96
N VAL A 23 -24.98 6.87 1.64
CA VAL A 23 -23.88 6.73 0.67
C VAL A 23 -22.86 7.85 0.83
N ALA A 24 -23.31 9.10 0.92
CA ALA A 24 -22.44 10.25 1.14
C ALA A 24 -21.72 10.19 2.50
N GLY A 25 -22.41 9.76 3.55
CA GLY A 25 -21.83 9.53 4.86
C GLY A 25 -20.78 8.41 4.86
N GLY A 26 -21.04 7.32 4.15
CA GLY A 26 -20.08 6.22 3.96
C GLY A 26 -18.82 6.68 3.21
N ILE A 27 -18.98 7.40 2.09
CA ILE A 27 -17.85 7.93 1.31
C ILE A 27 -17.04 8.94 2.14
N ALA A 28 -17.72 9.83 2.88
CA ALA A 28 -17.05 10.77 3.76
C ALA A 28 -16.25 10.07 4.86
N LEU A 29 -16.80 9.00 5.46
CA LEU A 29 -16.08 8.22 6.47
C LEU A 29 -14.82 7.56 5.88
N SER A 30 -14.89 7.01 4.66
CA SER A 30 -13.74 6.40 3.99
C SER A 30 -12.59 7.38 3.76
N LEU A 31 -12.89 8.66 3.51
CA LEU A 31 -11.88 9.70 3.33
C LEU A 31 -11.14 10.05 4.63
N PHE A 32 -11.75 9.83 5.81
CA PHE A 32 -11.11 10.09 7.10
C PHE A 32 -10.14 8.98 7.55
N PHE A 33 -10.14 7.82 6.89
CA PHE A 33 -9.29 6.68 7.25
C PHE A 33 -8.24 6.34 6.18
N GLN A 34 -7.95 7.23 5.23
CA GLN A 34 -6.85 6.99 4.30
C GLN A 34 -5.52 7.00 5.08
N LYS A 35 -4.80 5.88 5.04
CA LYS A 35 -3.43 5.79 5.56
C LYS A 35 -2.50 6.54 4.60
N ASP A 36 -1.52 7.24 5.17
CA ASP A 36 -0.50 7.94 4.39
C ASP A 36 0.14 6.98 3.39
N ALA A 37 0.17 7.37 2.13
CA ALA A 37 0.84 6.68 1.04
C ALA A 37 2.24 7.28 0.80
N PRO A 38 3.14 6.56 0.10
CA PRO A 38 4.47 7.10 -0.23
C PRO A 38 4.43 8.46 -0.92
N GLY A 39 3.47 8.64 -1.84
CA GLY A 39 3.30 9.88 -2.62
C GLY A 39 2.85 11.09 -1.80
N ASP A 40 2.37 10.90 -0.56
CA ASP A 40 2.02 12.01 0.32
C ASP A 40 3.25 12.66 0.95
N GLN A 41 4.38 11.94 1.00
CA GLN A 41 5.62 12.35 1.67
C GLN A 41 6.80 12.50 0.70
N LEU A 42 6.83 11.67 -0.35
CA LEU A 42 7.91 11.60 -1.33
C LEU A 42 7.42 12.08 -2.70
N ARG A 43 8.36 12.49 -3.55
CA ARG A 43 8.06 12.94 -4.91
C ARG A 43 8.30 11.80 -5.89
N TYR A 44 7.37 11.62 -6.82
CA TYR A 44 7.55 10.69 -7.94
C TYR A 44 8.63 11.18 -8.93
N PRO A 45 9.39 10.25 -9.56
CA PRO A 45 9.43 8.82 -9.23
C PRO A 45 10.02 8.59 -7.84
N ILE A 46 9.40 7.71 -7.07
CA ILE A 46 9.85 7.40 -5.70
C ILE A 46 10.80 6.23 -5.80
N THR A 47 12.05 6.43 -5.42
CA THR A 47 13.07 5.38 -5.48
C THR A 47 13.55 5.03 -4.08
N TRP A 48 13.49 3.76 -3.71
CA TRP A 48 14.25 3.21 -2.58
C TRP A 48 15.36 2.31 -3.10
N GLY A 49 16.53 2.40 -2.50
CA GLY A 49 17.61 1.44 -2.71
C GLY A 49 17.89 0.70 -1.41
N HIS A 50 18.50 -0.49 -1.49
CA HIS A 50 18.85 -1.23 -0.28
C HIS A 50 19.59 -0.33 0.72
N ALA A 51 19.22 -0.41 1.99
CA ALA A 51 19.96 0.23 3.07
C ALA A 51 21.38 -0.38 3.09
N GLU A 52 22.40 0.42 3.41
CA GLU A 52 23.80 -0.01 3.40
C GLU A 52 24.02 -1.18 4.38
N ASP A 53 23.86 -2.40 3.87
CA ASP A 53 24.25 -3.65 4.49
C ASP A 53 25.45 -4.20 3.70
N PRO A 54 26.62 -4.44 4.32
CA PRO A 54 27.80 -4.97 3.63
C PRO A 54 27.59 -6.36 3.00
N GLY A 55 26.46 -7.04 3.22
CA GLY A 55 26.08 -8.28 2.56
C GLY A 55 25.08 -8.16 1.41
N ALA A 56 24.55 -6.97 1.12
CA ALA A 56 23.51 -6.78 0.11
C ALA A 56 24.08 -6.71 -1.32
N PRO A 57 23.32 -7.15 -2.33
CA PRO A 57 23.67 -6.96 -3.74
C PRO A 57 23.77 -5.47 -4.07
N ASP A 58 24.92 -5.05 -4.59
CA ASP A 58 25.11 -3.68 -5.06
C ASP A 58 24.10 -3.37 -6.17
N GLY A 59 23.23 -2.37 -5.94
CA GLY A 59 22.34 -1.84 -6.97
C GLY A 59 20.89 -2.35 -6.98
N SER A 60 20.42 -3.04 -5.94
CA SER A 60 18.98 -3.33 -5.80
C SER A 60 18.17 -2.06 -5.49
N PHE A 61 17.03 -1.91 -6.15
CA PHE A 61 16.15 -0.75 -5.98
C PHE A 61 14.69 -1.04 -6.34
N ILE A 62 13.82 -0.20 -5.80
CA ILE A 62 12.39 -0.14 -6.09
C ILE A 62 12.08 1.29 -6.53
N GLU A 63 11.60 1.45 -7.76
CA GLU A 63 11.16 2.72 -8.30
C GLU A 63 9.66 2.66 -8.59
N LEU A 64 8.90 3.60 -8.02
CA LEU A 64 7.46 3.73 -8.26
C LEU A 64 7.19 4.98 -9.08
N ALA A 65 6.33 4.84 -10.08
CA ALA A 65 5.76 5.96 -10.82
C ALA A 65 4.36 6.30 -10.32
N GLU A 66 3.93 7.55 -10.54
CA GLU A 66 2.62 8.06 -10.11
C GLU A 66 1.43 7.32 -10.78
N ASP A 67 1.66 6.73 -11.95
CA ASP A 67 0.64 6.04 -12.74
C ASP A 67 0.34 4.60 -12.27
N GLY A 68 0.96 4.16 -11.17
CA GLY A 68 0.82 2.80 -10.64
C GLY A 68 1.80 1.79 -11.25
N SER A 69 2.67 2.21 -12.18
CA SER A 69 3.77 1.38 -12.66
C SER A 69 4.97 1.41 -11.71
N ALA A 70 5.72 0.32 -11.69
CA ALA A 70 6.95 0.19 -10.90
C ALA A 70 8.05 -0.44 -11.74
N HIS A 71 9.29 -0.10 -11.41
CA HIS A 71 10.47 -0.79 -11.89
C HIS A 71 11.29 -1.25 -10.70
N VAL A 72 11.64 -2.53 -10.67
CA VAL A 72 12.38 -3.13 -9.56
C VAL A 72 13.61 -3.86 -10.07
N VAL A 73 14.67 -3.84 -9.26
CA VAL A 73 15.91 -4.58 -9.50
C VAL A 73 16.25 -5.35 -8.24
N ASP A 74 16.39 -6.66 -8.43
CA ASP A 74 16.82 -7.63 -7.42
C ASP A 74 15.99 -7.59 -6.11
N VAL A 75 14.67 -7.46 -6.25
CA VAL A 75 13.72 -7.46 -5.14
C VAL A 75 13.14 -8.85 -4.98
N THR A 76 13.01 -9.34 -3.74
CA THR A 76 12.44 -10.67 -3.53
C THR A 76 10.94 -10.63 -3.82
N VAL A 77 10.44 -11.63 -4.55
CA VAL A 77 9.00 -11.77 -4.83
C VAL A 77 8.53 -13.17 -4.51
N GLY A 78 7.26 -13.31 -4.17
CA GLY A 78 6.66 -14.61 -3.88
C GLY A 78 5.17 -14.53 -3.60
N GLU A 79 4.63 -15.61 -3.00
CA GLU A 79 3.25 -15.64 -2.54
C GLU A 79 3.13 -14.83 -1.25
N ILE A 80 2.23 -13.85 -1.19
CA ILE A 80 1.99 -13.09 0.05
C ILE A 80 1.14 -13.94 1.00
N ARG A 81 1.62 -14.16 2.22
CA ARG A 81 0.88 -14.76 3.32
C ARG A 81 0.67 -13.78 4.45
N ILE A 82 -0.39 -14.00 5.23
CA ILE A 82 -0.61 -13.29 6.48
C ILE A 82 -0.14 -14.20 7.60
N VAL A 83 0.77 -13.70 8.43
CA VAL A 83 1.25 -14.37 9.64
C VAL A 83 0.84 -13.57 10.87
N ASP A 84 0.44 -14.27 11.93
CA ASP A 84 0.19 -13.66 13.24
C ASP A 84 1.52 -13.60 14.00
N VAL A 85 2.02 -12.38 14.21
CA VAL A 85 3.19 -12.12 15.05
C VAL A 85 2.72 -11.24 16.21
N ASP A 86 2.81 -11.76 17.42
CA ASP A 86 2.41 -11.04 18.65
C ASP A 86 0.98 -10.48 18.64
N ARG A 87 0.01 -11.23 18.06
CA ARG A 87 -1.40 -10.84 17.90
C ARG A 87 -1.60 -9.70 16.90
N VAL A 88 -0.63 -9.49 16.01
CA VAL A 88 -0.70 -8.54 14.91
C VAL A 88 -0.56 -9.33 13.62
N GLU A 89 -1.61 -9.30 12.81
CA GLU A 89 -1.58 -9.85 11.46
C GLU A 89 -0.63 -9.00 10.61
N ARG A 90 0.39 -9.64 10.04
CA ARG A 90 1.38 -8.99 9.17
C ARG A 90 1.49 -9.73 7.85
N PRO A 91 1.39 -9.02 6.70
CA PRO A 91 1.71 -9.62 5.43
C PRO A 91 3.22 -9.89 5.33
N CYS A 92 3.59 -11.03 4.76
CA CYS A 92 4.96 -11.43 4.50
C CYS A 92 5.05 -12.17 3.16
N VAL A 93 6.23 -12.15 2.55
CA VAL A 93 6.50 -12.94 1.34
C VAL A 93 6.86 -14.36 1.75
N SER A 94 6.04 -15.32 1.32
CA SER A 94 6.21 -16.73 1.64
C SER A 94 7.06 -17.42 0.58
N THR A 95 8.25 -17.83 1.00
CA THR A 95 9.25 -18.53 0.20
C THR A 95 9.82 -17.67 -0.93
N LYS A 96 11.14 -17.55 -0.95
CA LYS A 96 11.93 -16.84 -1.96
C LYS A 96 11.76 -17.53 -3.32
N SER A 97 10.81 -17.10 -4.16
CA SER A 97 10.71 -17.59 -5.56
C SER A 97 11.98 -17.25 -6.36
N GLY A 98 12.72 -16.26 -5.86
CA GLY A 98 13.90 -15.67 -6.46
C GLY A 98 13.87 -14.17 -6.22
N SER A 99 14.90 -13.47 -6.66
CA SER A 99 14.82 -12.04 -6.86
C SER A 99 14.30 -11.74 -8.26
N PHE A 100 13.47 -10.71 -8.38
CA PHE A 100 12.89 -10.25 -9.63
C PHE A 100 13.51 -8.93 -10.05
N THR A 101 13.71 -8.78 -11.35
CA THR A 101 14.17 -7.55 -11.99
C THR A 101 13.32 -7.29 -13.22
N GLY A 102 12.64 -6.15 -13.27
CA GLY A 102 11.78 -5.83 -14.40
C GLY A 102 10.68 -4.82 -14.09
N ALA A 103 9.72 -4.75 -15.00
CA ALA A 103 8.51 -3.95 -14.84
C ALA A 103 7.52 -4.66 -13.90
N ALA A 104 6.84 -3.86 -13.09
CA ALA A 104 5.85 -4.28 -12.11
C ALA A 104 4.73 -3.23 -12.02
N THR A 105 3.71 -3.52 -11.22
CA THR A 105 2.73 -2.52 -10.79
C THR A 105 2.73 -2.43 -9.27
N TRP A 106 2.17 -1.36 -8.72
CA TRP A 106 2.13 -1.18 -7.27
C TRP A 106 0.79 -0.63 -6.76
N GLU A 107 0.50 -0.93 -5.51
CA GLU A 107 -0.65 -0.40 -4.78
C GLU A 107 -0.37 -0.31 -3.28
N ILE A 108 -1.16 0.48 -2.55
CA ILE A 108 -1.22 0.44 -1.08
C ILE A 108 -2.46 -0.36 -0.69
N ASP A 109 -2.26 -1.40 0.11
CA ASP A 109 -3.37 -2.21 0.59
C ASP A 109 -4.13 -1.55 1.76
N GLU A 110 -5.25 -2.17 2.17
CA GLU A 110 -6.07 -1.71 3.28
C GLU A 110 -5.31 -1.60 4.62
N ASN A 111 -4.22 -2.36 4.75
CA ASN A 111 -3.37 -2.36 5.93
C ASN A 111 -2.30 -1.26 5.87
N GLY A 112 -2.16 -0.55 4.75
CA GLY A 112 -1.16 0.49 4.55
C GLY A 112 0.20 -0.09 4.14
N ALA A 113 0.25 -1.35 3.72
CA ALA A 113 1.45 -1.95 3.15
C ALA A 113 1.50 -1.67 1.65
N LEU A 114 2.70 -1.35 1.17
CA LEU A 114 2.99 -1.27 -0.26
C LEU A 114 3.12 -2.68 -0.83
N ARG A 115 2.35 -2.96 -1.87
CA ARG A 115 2.44 -4.21 -2.65
C ARG A 115 3.01 -3.90 -4.01
N VAL A 116 4.01 -4.67 -4.42
CA VAL A 116 4.58 -4.61 -5.78
C VAL A 116 4.29 -5.94 -6.46
N HIS A 117 3.61 -5.90 -7.59
CA HIS A 117 3.15 -7.06 -8.33
C HIS A 117 3.96 -7.24 -9.61
N SER A 118 4.52 -8.44 -9.79
CA SER A 118 5.22 -8.89 -10.98
C SER A 118 4.59 -10.18 -11.50
N GLU A 119 5.06 -10.66 -12.66
CA GLU A 119 4.66 -11.97 -13.18
C GLU A 119 5.17 -13.14 -12.32
N ASP A 120 6.29 -12.96 -11.62
CA ASP A 120 6.96 -13.99 -10.81
C ASP A 120 6.45 -14.04 -9.36
N GLY A 121 5.62 -13.08 -8.96
CA GLY A 121 5.06 -12.99 -7.63
C GLY A 121 4.89 -11.55 -7.17
N SER A 122 4.70 -11.37 -5.86
CA SER A 122 4.55 -10.05 -5.25
C SER A 122 5.52 -9.84 -4.11
N ALA A 123 5.98 -8.60 -3.97
CA ALA A 123 6.69 -8.12 -2.78
C ALA A 123 5.70 -7.37 -1.88
N VAL A 124 5.94 -7.39 -0.57
CA VAL A 124 5.22 -6.56 0.39
C VAL A 124 6.18 -5.77 1.24
N LEU A 125 6.00 -4.46 1.24
CA LEU A 125 6.84 -3.50 1.94
C LEU A 125 6.00 -2.72 2.93
N THR A 126 6.47 -2.63 4.17
CA THR A 126 5.85 -1.81 5.21
C THR A 126 6.68 -0.56 5.44
N PRO A 127 6.06 0.63 5.59
CA PRO A 127 6.79 1.80 6.03
C PRO A 127 7.37 1.55 7.41
N TRP A 128 8.52 2.16 7.69
CA TRP A 128 9.02 2.18 9.06
C TRP A 128 8.07 3.03 9.92
N ALA A 129 7.87 2.65 11.18
CA ALA A 129 7.11 3.52 12.07
C ALA A 129 7.92 4.79 12.32
N ALA A 130 7.34 5.98 12.08
CA ALA A 130 7.94 7.22 12.54
C ALA A 130 8.11 7.12 14.04
N ARG A 131 9.36 7.09 14.53
CA ARG A 131 9.74 6.80 15.93
C ARG A 131 9.03 7.66 16.99
N PHE A 132 8.34 8.73 16.60
CA PHE A 132 7.80 9.74 17.51
C PHE A 132 6.36 10.19 17.24
N THR A 133 5.80 10.02 16.04
CA THR A 133 4.46 10.53 15.71
C THR A 133 3.41 9.43 15.56
N GLY A 134 3.83 8.17 15.39
CA GLY A 134 2.92 7.07 15.11
C GLY A 134 2.42 7.04 13.66
N ASP A 135 2.88 7.97 12.82
CA ASP A 135 2.60 8.01 11.39
C ASP A 135 3.54 7.05 10.63
N SER A 136 3.14 6.68 9.42
CA SER A 136 3.98 5.90 8.50
C SER A 136 5.16 6.76 8.04
N ASP A 137 6.39 6.31 8.22
CA ASP A 137 7.59 6.94 7.64
C ASP A 137 7.98 6.19 6.36
N TRP A 138 7.67 6.81 5.21
CA TRP A 138 7.99 6.23 3.91
C TRP A 138 9.43 6.49 3.47
N SER A 139 10.23 7.24 4.23
CA SER A 139 11.66 7.45 3.90
C SER A 139 12.49 6.17 3.98
N SER A 140 11.99 5.16 4.69
CA SER A 140 12.56 3.82 4.71
C SER A 140 11.44 2.80 4.74
N VAL A 141 11.61 1.74 3.96
CA VAL A 141 10.64 0.65 3.86
C VAL A 141 11.32 -0.67 4.19
N ARG A 142 10.54 -1.57 4.79
CA ARG A 142 10.99 -2.91 5.15
C ARG A 142 10.18 -3.94 4.39
N GLU A 143 10.87 -4.82 3.69
CA GLU A 143 10.31 -6.04 3.15
C GLU A 143 10.35 -7.15 4.22
N LEU A 144 9.22 -7.81 4.47
CA LEU A 144 9.08 -8.83 5.50
C LEU A 144 8.97 -10.22 4.88
N PHE A 145 9.79 -11.15 5.36
CA PHE A 145 9.75 -12.56 4.96
C PHE A 145 9.07 -13.41 6.04
N CYS A 146 8.35 -14.45 5.61
CA CYS A 146 7.57 -15.27 6.55
C CYS A 146 8.43 -16.14 7.49
N ASP A 147 9.74 -16.22 7.26
CA ASP A 147 10.74 -16.89 8.11
C ASP A 147 11.39 -15.94 9.14
N ALA A 148 10.84 -14.73 9.30
CA ALA A 148 11.32 -13.66 10.17
C ALA A 148 12.60 -12.95 9.69
N GLU A 149 13.11 -13.28 8.51
CA GLU A 149 14.09 -12.43 7.83
C GLU A 149 13.41 -11.15 7.29
N TYR A 150 14.22 -10.13 6.98
CA TYR A 150 13.75 -8.89 6.39
C TYR A 150 14.85 -8.23 5.55
N ALA A 151 14.43 -7.38 4.61
CA ALA A 151 15.32 -6.49 3.86
C ALA A 151 14.86 -5.03 4.06
N ASP A 152 15.83 -4.14 4.31
CA ASP A 152 15.56 -2.72 4.53
C ASP A 152 15.99 -1.92 3.29
N TYR A 153 15.14 -0.97 2.90
CA TYR A 153 15.40 -0.06 1.79
C TYR A 153 15.22 1.39 2.25
N GLY A 154 16.17 2.25 1.88
CA GLY A 154 16.14 3.68 2.18
C GLY A 154 15.83 4.50 0.92
N ALA A 155 15.04 5.56 1.08
CA ALA A 155 14.70 6.46 0.01
C ALA A 155 15.98 7.09 -0.55
N ARG A 156 16.14 7.04 -1.87
CA ARG A 156 17.28 7.63 -2.57
C ARG A 156 16.81 8.96 -3.17
N PRO A 157 17.52 10.07 -2.92
CA PRO A 157 17.25 11.29 -3.65
C PRO A 157 17.49 11.02 -5.14
N GLU A 158 16.63 11.59 -5.99
CA GLU A 158 16.73 11.51 -7.44
C GLU A 158 18.18 11.78 -7.89
N ARG A 159 18.81 10.81 -8.55
CA ARG A 159 20.15 11.03 -9.14
C ARG A 159 19.98 11.97 -10.32
N ARG A 160 20.24 13.27 -10.09
CA ARG A 160 20.42 14.25 -11.16
C ARG A 160 21.63 13.94 -12.02
#